data_AF-A0A1G7A1V4-F1
#
_entry.id   AF-A0A1G7A1V4-F1
#
_cell.length_a   1.000
_cell.length_b   1.000
_cell.length_c   1.000
_cell.angle_alpha   90.00
_cell.angle_beta   90.00
_cell.angle_gamma   90.00
#
_symmetry.space_group_name_H-M   'P 1'
#
loop_
_entity.id
_entity.type
_entity.pdbx_description
1 polymer ?
#
loop_
_entity_poly.entity_id
_entity_poly.type
_entity_poly.pdbx_seq_one_letter_code
_entity_poly.pdbx_strand_id
1 'polypeptide(L)'
;PQKPDEEKPAIDGSSAAYLAGYPDGSIRPDGVITRAESAKIIALLKEMDVSNTEKPAFGDVASGWYNPYINAVVRAGLMKGYLDGTFKPNAPITRAEFAQMIMPLDKENSAAAPFADVKGHWAEKAINQAYGNGRIRGYPDGTFRPDGQITRAEAVTICNNLFNRKVDGEGLKTTLKNPEKIKTFTDLDKSHWAYYEILEAANAHDYQIRHKGQMVENWIEVK
;
A
#
# COMPACT_ATOMS: atom_id res chain seq x y z
N PRO A 1 -27.28 -41.42 4.57
CA PRO A 1 -26.28 -40.60 5.27
C PRO A 1 -25.92 -39.36 4.42
N GLN A 2 -26.53 -38.23 4.74
CA GLN A 2 -26.11 -36.93 4.23
C GLN A 2 -24.70 -36.69 4.78
N LYS A 3 -23.73 -36.37 3.91
CA LYS A 3 -22.43 -35.87 4.38
C LYS A 3 -22.71 -34.66 5.28
N PRO A 4 -22.04 -34.51 6.44
CA PRO A 4 -22.15 -33.27 7.19
C PRO A 4 -21.80 -32.14 6.23
N ASP A 5 -22.69 -31.16 6.09
CA ASP A 5 -22.36 -29.91 5.41
C ASP A 5 -21.10 -29.38 6.10
N GLU A 6 -19.97 -29.36 5.39
CA GLU A 6 -18.75 -28.72 5.88
C GLU A 6 -19.11 -27.25 6.11
N GLU A 7 -19.30 -26.90 7.39
CA GLU A 7 -19.61 -25.55 7.81
C GLU A 7 -18.53 -24.64 7.22
N LYS A 8 -18.90 -23.76 6.30
CA LYS A 8 -17.94 -22.84 5.68
C LYS A 8 -17.24 -22.10 6.83
N PRO A 9 -15.89 -22.00 6.82
CA PRO A 9 -15.19 -21.25 7.84
C PRO A 9 -15.79 -19.84 7.92
N ALA A 10 -16.17 -19.40 9.13
CA ALA A 10 -16.78 -18.09 9.33
C ALA A 10 -15.82 -16.99 8.87
N ILE A 11 -16.10 -16.27 7.79
CA ILE A 11 -15.22 -15.19 7.29
C ILE A 11 -15.35 -13.95 8.19
N ASP A 12 -14.24 -13.32 8.55
CA ASP A 12 -14.23 -12.04 9.28
C ASP A 12 -14.29 -10.84 8.31
N GLY A 13 -13.80 -11.02 7.08
CA GLY A 13 -13.83 -9.99 6.06
C GLY A 13 -13.33 -10.44 4.69
N SER A 14 -13.38 -9.51 3.74
CA SER A 14 -12.83 -9.64 2.40
C SER A 14 -11.94 -8.44 2.10
N SER A 15 -10.87 -8.70 1.38
CA SER A 15 -9.83 -7.74 1.04
C SER A 15 -9.72 -7.66 -0.48
N ALA A 16 -9.89 -6.46 -1.05
CA ALA A 16 -9.61 -6.25 -2.47
C ALA A 16 -8.11 -6.14 -2.73
N ALA A 17 -7.66 -6.55 -3.93
CA ALA A 17 -6.31 -6.26 -4.39
C ALA A 17 -6.18 -4.79 -4.77
N TYR A 18 -5.12 -4.15 -4.30
CA TYR A 18 -4.81 -2.75 -4.62
C TYR A 18 -3.49 -2.58 -5.39
N LEU A 19 -2.74 -3.69 -5.55
CA LEU A 19 -1.51 -3.77 -6.33
C LEU A 19 -1.69 -4.72 -7.51
N ALA A 20 -1.14 -4.34 -8.66
CA ALA A 20 -1.05 -5.21 -9.83
C ALA A 20 0.40 -5.35 -10.28
N GLY A 21 0.73 -6.50 -10.87
CA GLY A 21 2.00 -6.71 -11.58
C GLY A 21 2.02 -6.03 -12.94
N TYR A 22 3.14 -6.15 -13.62
CA TYR A 22 3.35 -5.64 -14.96
C TYR A 22 3.04 -6.73 -16.01
N PRO A 23 2.81 -6.35 -17.29
CA PRO A 23 2.51 -7.32 -18.36
C PRO A 23 3.60 -8.38 -18.59
N ASP A 24 4.84 -8.10 -18.16
CA ASP A 24 5.98 -9.03 -18.22
C ASP A 24 5.99 -10.08 -17.09
N GLY A 25 4.97 -10.09 -16.22
CA GLY A 25 4.86 -11.00 -15.08
C GLY A 25 5.64 -10.58 -13.84
N SER A 26 6.34 -9.44 -13.88
CA SER A 26 7.07 -8.90 -12.73
C SER A 26 6.16 -8.10 -11.79
N ILE A 27 6.60 -7.89 -10.55
CA ILE A 27 6.01 -6.95 -9.59
C ILE A 27 6.97 -5.82 -9.22
N ARG A 28 8.28 -5.99 -9.42
CA ARG A 28 9.34 -4.99 -9.18
C ARG A 28 9.32 -4.48 -7.73
N PRO A 29 9.50 -5.37 -6.73
CA PRO A 29 9.35 -4.98 -5.32
C PRO A 29 10.36 -3.92 -4.90
N ASP A 30 11.61 -4.01 -5.39
CA ASP A 30 12.67 -3.02 -5.13
C ASP A 30 12.67 -1.84 -6.12
N GLY A 31 11.77 -1.85 -7.11
CA GLY A 31 11.60 -0.75 -8.05
C GLY A 31 10.97 0.47 -7.38
N VAL A 32 11.37 1.66 -7.80
CA VAL A 32 10.74 2.91 -7.34
C VAL A 32 9.36 3.08 -7.95
N ILE A 33 8.41 3.58 -7.15
CA ILE A 33 7.05 3.86 -7.64
C ILE A 33 6.86 5.32 -7.98
N THR A 34 6.00 5.54 -8.96
CA THR A 34 5.63 6.88 -9.42
C THR A 34 4.55 7.52 -8.55
N ARG A 35 4.39 8.84 -8.67
CA ARG A 35 3.28 9.59 -8.06
C ARG A 35 1.91 9.08 -8.52
N ALA A 36 1.77 8.71 -9.80
CA ALA A 36 0.53 8.13 -10.33
C ALA A 36 0.22 6.74 -9.75
N GLU A 37 1.23 5.87 -9.61
CA GLU A 37 1.05 4.57 -8.96
C GLU A 37 0.66 4.71 -7.48
N SER A 38 1.27 5.67 -6.79
CA SER A 38 0.95 6.00 -5.39
C SER A 38 -0.50 6.48 -5.23
N ALA A 39 -0.96 7.35 -6.13
CA ALA A 39 -2.35 7.80 -6.19
C ALA A 39 -3.32 6.63 -6.35
N LYS A 40 -3.01 5.69 -7.27
CA LYS A 40 -3.83 4.50 -7.49
C LYS A 40 -3.87 3.59 -6.27
N ILE A 41 -2.74 3.32 -5.63
CA ILE A 41 -2.67 2.47 -4.43
C ILE A 41 -3.61 3.01 -3.34
N ILE A 42 -3.51 4.29 -3.02
CA ILE A 42 -4.34 4.91 -1.97
C ILE A 42 -5.81 4.99 -2.38
N ALA A 43 -6.11 5.36 -3.63
CA ALA A 43 -7.48 5.44 -4.12
C ALA A 43 -8.19 4.08 -4.02
N LEU A 44 -7.50 2.98 -4.37
CA LEU A 44 -8.06 1.63 -4.28
C LEU A 44 -8.22 1.16 -2.83
N LEU A 45 -7.20 1.37 -1.98
CA LEU A 45 -7.27 1.02 -0.55
C LEU A 45 -8.39 1.76 0.20
N LYS A 46 -8.65 3.00 -0.20
CA LYS A 46 -9.72 3.83 0.37
C LYS A 46 -11.07 3.64 -0.31
N GLU A 47 -11.17 2.73 -1.28
CA GLU A 47 -12.38 2.48 -2.08
C GLU A 47 -12.98 3.79 -2.62
N MET A 48 -12.12 4.69 -3.08
CA MET A 48 -12.54 6.00 -3.56
C MET A 48 -13.36 5.90 -4.84
N ASP A 49 -14.28 6.84 -5.02
CA ASP A 49 -14.95 7.03 -6.29
C ASP A 49 -13.94 7.48 -7.37
N VAL A 50 -13.72 6.57 -8.32
CA VAL A 50 -12.81 6.68 -9.47
C VAL A 50 -13.57 6.75 -10.80
N SER A 51 -14.84 7.16 -10.77
CA SER A 51 -15.67 7.30 -11.98
C SER A 51 -15.26 8.48 -12.87
N ASN A 52 -14.67 9.54 -12.29
CA ASN A 52 -14.19 10.69 -13.05
C ASN A 52 -12.90 10.36 -13.83
N THR A 53 -13.04 10.02 -15.10
CA THR A 53 -11.91 9.70 -16.00
C THR A 53 -11.36 10.90 -16.77
N GLU A 54 -11.86 12.11 -16.52
CA GLU A 54 -11.43 13.33 -17.21
C GLU A 54 -9.95 13.62 -16.97
N LYS A 55 -9.33 14.34 -17.91
CA LYS A 55 -7.95 14.82 -17.78
C LYS A 55 -7.85 15.81 -16.60
N PRO A 56 -7.03 15.51 -15.57
CA PRO A 56 -6.74 16.46 -14.50
C PRO A 56 -6.17 17.77 -15.06
N ALA A 57 -6.52 18.90 -14.43
CA ALA A 57 -6.10 20.25 -14.84
C ALA A 57 -4.63 20.58 -14.48
N PHE A 58 -3.71 19.66 -14.74
CA PHE A 58 -2.27 19.85 -14.61
C PHE A 58 -1.63 19.88 -15.99
N GLY A 59 -0.69 20.81 -16.20
CA GLY A 59 -0.13 21.09 -17.54
C GLY A 59 0.60 19.89 -18.17
N ASP A 60 1.18 19.02 -17.35
CA ASP A 60 2.00 17.87 -17.75
C ASP A 60 1.24 16.53 -17.74
N VAL A 61 -0.04 16.52 -17.35
CA VAL A 61 -0.84 15.31 -17.27
C VAL A 61 -1.51 15.05 -18.62
N ALA A 62 -1.27 13.89 -19.22
CA ALA A 62 -1.98 13.43 -20.41
C ALA A 62 -3.24 12.63 -20.03
N SER A 63 -4.10 12.32 -21.01
CA SER A 63 -5.16 11.34 -20.79
C SER A 63 -4.56 9.94 -20.66
N GLY A 64 -4.87 9.23 -19.58
CA GLY A 64 -4.32 7.92 -19.31
C GLY A 64 -5.00 7.17 -18.16
N TRP A 65 -4.46 6.00 -17.84
CA TRP A 65 -5.00 5.11 -16.80
C TRP A 65 -5.02 5.75 -15.41
N TYR A 66 -4.14 6.72 -15.16
CA TYR A 66 -3.96 7.34 -13.85
C TYR A 66 -4.96 8.45 -13.55
N ASN A 67 -5.66 8.97 -14.56
CA ASN A 67 -6.57 10.10 -14.45
C ASN A 67 -7.59 9.95 -13.31
N PRO A 68 -8.38 8.86 -13.25
CA PRO A 68 -9.39 8.74 -12.20
C PRO A 68 -8.80 8.67 -10.80
N TYR A 69 -7.62 8.06 -10.65
CA TYR A 69 -6.95 7.97 -9.37
C TYR A 69 -6.38 9.31 -8.92
N ILE A 70 -5.74 10.06 -9.84
CA ILE A 70 -5.26 11.42 -9.57
C ILE A 70 -6.43 12.33 -9.17
N ASN A 71 -7.53 12.30 -9.93
CA ASN A 71 -8.75 13.06 -9.62
C ASN A 71 -9.27 12.73 -8.21
N ALA A 72 -9.34 11.44 -7.85
CA ALA A 72 -9.83 11.00 -6.55
C ALA A 72 -8.95 11.52 -5.39
N VAL A 73 -7.63 11.31 -5.44
CA VAL A 73 -6.74 11.71 -4.34
C VAL A 73 -6.56 13.22 -4.23
N VAL A 74 -6.63 13.95 -5.34
CA VAL A 74 -6.58 15.43 -5.34
C VAL A 74 -7.87 16.01 -4.76
N ARG A 75 -9.04 15.48 -5.17
CA ARG A 75 -10.34 15.84 -4.60
C ARG A 75 -10.40 15.58 -3.09
N ALA A 76 -9.81 14.47 -2.63
CA ALA A 76 -9.71 14.12 -1.23
C ALA A 76 -8.63 14.92 -0.45
N GLY A 77 -7.85 15.76 -1.13
CA GLY A 77 -6.78 16.55 -0.51
C GLY A 77 -5.55 15.76 -0.06
N LEU A 78 -5.42 14.49 -0.48
CA LEU A 78 -4.30 13.61 -0.11
C LEU A 78 -3.05 13.85 -0.97
N MET A 79 -3.24 14.33 -2.20
CA MET A 79 -2.13 14.78 -3.05
C MET A 79 -2.44 16.13 -3.66
N LYS A 80 -1.38 16.88 -3.98
CA LYS A 80 -1.45 18.18 -4.64
C LYS A 80 -0.44 18.21 -5.78
N GLY A 81 -0.71 19.06 -6.78
CA GLY A 81 0.29 19.44 -7.78
C GLY A 81 1.37 20.35 -7.18
N TYR A 82 2.42 20.55 -7.95
CA TYR A 82 3.50 21.47 -7.64
C TYR A 82 3.12 22.91 -7.97
N LEU A 83 3.88 23.88 -7.45
CA LEU A 83 3.65 25.32 -7.66
C LEU A 83 3.75 25.73 -9.14
N ASP A 84 4.46 24.96 -9.95
CA ASP A 84 4.60 25.18 -11.40
C ASP A 84 3.38 24.69 -12.22
N GLY A 85 2.31 24.24 -11.56
CA GLY A 85 1.09 23.74 -12.21
C GLY A 85 1.19 22.32 -12.74
N THR A 86 2.26 21.58 -12.40
CA THR A 86 2.45 20.18 -12.79
C THR A 86 2.02 19.21 -11.69
N PHE A 87 1.76 17.95 -12.06
CA PHE A 87 1.58 16.84 -11.12
C PHE A 87 2.74 15.85 -11.13
N LYS A 88 3.47 15.74 -12.24
CA LYS A 88 4.57 14.80 -12.50
C LYS A 88 4.15 13.35 -12.31
N PRO A 89 3.12 12.86 -13.03
CA PRO A 89 2.51 11.55 -12.77
C PRO A 89 3.52 10.39 -12.88
N ASN A 90 4.47 10.48 -13.81
CA ASN A 90 5.48 9.46 -14.05
C ASN A 90 6.78 9.66 -13.26
N ALA A 91 6.90 10.74 -12.48
CA ALA A 91 8.07 10.94 -11.64
C ALA A 91 8.01 10.03 -10.41
N PRO A 92 9.14 9.49 -9.95
CA PRO A 92 9.24 8.80 -8.67
C PRO A 92 8.73 9.70 -7.53
N ILE A 93 8.01 9.11 -6.58
CA ILE A 93 7.62 9.81 -5.35
C ILE A 93 8.69 9.60 -4.26
N THR A 94 8.93 10.62 -3.46
CA THR A 94 9.84 10.53 -2.30
C THR A 94 9.14 9.91 -1.09
N ARG A 95 9.93 9.40 -0.14
CA ARG A 95 9.42 8.89 1.15
C ARG A 95 8.71 9.96 1.96
N ALA A 96 9.21 11.21 1.93
CA ALA A 96 8.57 12.36 2.57
C ALA A 96 7.19 12.69 1.97
N GLU A 97 7.09 12.71 0.64
CA GLU A 97 5.80 12.93 -0.04
C GLU A 97 4.81 11.80 0.25
N PHE A 98 5.28 10.54 0.28
CA PHE A 98 4.43 9.41 0.61
C PHE A 98 3.92 9.49 2.06
N ALA A 99 4.77 9.89 3.02
CA ALA A 99 4.37 10.12 4.41
C ALA A 99 3.30 11.22 4.52
N GLN A 100 3.45 12.32 3.77
CA GLN A 100 2.44 13.39 3.71
C GLN A 100 1.12 12.92 3.10
N MET A 101 1.18 12.09 2.06
CA MET A 101 -0.01 11.54 1.41
C MET A 101 -0.87 10.71 2.37
N ILE A 102 -0.25 9.93 3.27
CA ILE A 102 -0.97 9.06 4.21
C ILE A 102 -1.32 9.73 5.53
N MET A 103 -0.67 10.84 5.88
CA MET A 103 -0.86 11.51 7.17
C MET A 103 -2.35 11.80 7.51
N PRO A 104 -3.19 12.29 6.58
CA PRO A 104 -4.60 12.55 6.87
C PRO A 104 -5.45 11.29 7.07
N LEU A 105 -4.92 10.11 6.74
CA LEU A 105 -5.61 8.83 6.81
C LEU A 105 -5.37 8.09 8.12
N ASP A 106 -4.48 8.58 8.97
CA ASP A 106 -4.11 7.96 10.24
C ASP A 106 -4.44 8.88 11.42
N LYS A 107 -4.43 8.31 12.63
CA LYS A 107 -4.62 9.09 13.85
C LYS A 107 -3.46 10.08 14.06
N GLU A 108 -3.77 11.25 14.59
CA GLU A 108 -2.74 12.22 14.97
C GLU A 108 -1.78 11.63 16.00
N ASN A 109 -0.49 11.89 15.81
CA ASN A 109 0.56 11.45 16.72
C ASN A 109 1.73 12.44 16.66
N SER A 110 2.21 12.84 17.84
CA SER A 110 3.28 13.83 18.01
C SER A 110 4.63 13.21 18.42
N ALA A 111 4.76 11.88 18.39
CA ALA A 111 6.01 11.21 18.70
C ALA A 111 7.14 11.67 17.77
N ALA A 112 8.26 12.06 18.33
CA ALA A 112 9.44 12.40 17.56
C ALA A 112 10.12 11.14 17.03
N ALA A 113 10.30 11.06 15.71
CA ALA A 113 11.09 9.99 15.12
C ALA A 113 12.58 10.22 15.42
N PRO A 114 13.38 9.16 15.65
CA PRO A 114 14.77 9.27 16.09
C PRO A 114 15.74 9.56 14.93
N PHE A 115 15.27 10.19 13.84
CA PHE A 115 16.02 10.34 12.59
C PHE A 115 16.63 11.75 12.49
N ALA A 116 17.96 11.83 12.49
CA ALA A 116 18.67 13.11 12.42
C ALA A 116 18.41 13.86 11.11
N ASP A 117 18.22 13.13 10.01
CA ASP A 117 17.94 13.65 8.67
C ASP A 117 16.49 14.11 8.46
N VAL A 118 15.64 14.00 9.49
CA VAL A 118 14.23 14.47 9.47
C VAL A 118 14.06 15.81 10.18
N LYS A 119 14.95 16.16 11.11
CA LYS A 119 14.82 17.39 11.90
C LYS A 119 14.92 18.64 11.02
N GLY A 120 13.90 19.50 11.06
CA GLY A 120 13.79 20.70 10.23
C GLY A 120 13.30 20.44 8.81
N HIS A 121 13.04 19.18 8.44
CA HIS A 121 12.51 18.83 7.12
C HIS A 121 11.04 19.22 6.99
N TRP A 122 10.59 19.67 5.81
CA TRP A 122 9.22 20.13 5.60
C TRP A 122 8.15 19.06 5.87
N ALA A 123 8.52 17.78 5.73
CA ALA A 123 7.66 16.64 6.01
C ALA A 123 7.84 16.06 7.43
N GLU A 124 8.63 16.69 8.30
CA GLU A 124 8.95 16.19 9.65
C GLU A 124 7.70 15.76 10.42
N LYS A 125 6.64 16.59 10.43
CA LYS A 125 5.38 16.26 11.13
C LYS A 125 4.75 14.97 10.61
N ALA A 126 4.66 14.81 9.30
CA ALA A 126 4.06 13.62 8.68
C ALA A 126 4.89 12.36 8.95
N ILE A 127 6.22 12.49 8.87
CA ILE A 127 7.16 11.39 9.14
C ILE A 127 7.08 10.97 10.61
N ASN A 128 7.08 11.93 11.53
CA ASN A 128 6.93 11.71 12.97
C ASN A 128 5.61 10.99 13.29
N GLN A 129 4.49 11.43 12.71
CA GLN A 129 3.20 10.80 12.91
C GLN A 129 3.19 9.34 12.40
N ALA A 130 3.63 9.13 11.15
CA ALA A 130 3.67 7.79 10.57
C ALA A 130 4.61 6.85 11.34
N TYR A 131 5.74 7.35 11.84
CA TYR A 131 6.67 6.59 12.67
C TYR A 131 6.07 6.26 14.04
N GLY A 132 5.47 7.26 14.71
CA GLY A 132 4.84 7.11 16.02
C GLY A 132 3.68 6.12 16.03
N ASN A 133 2.95 6.04 14.91
CA ASN A 133 1.89 5.05 14.70
C ASN A 133 2.41 3.70 14.21
N GLY A 134 3.71 3.56 13.99
CA GLY A 134 4.33 2.32 13.52
C GLY A 134 4.04 1.96 12.06
N ARG A 135 3.61 2.92 11.24
CA ARG A 135 3.31 2.71 9.81
C ARG A 135 4.56 2.68 8.96
N ILE A 136 5.56 3.47 9.34
CA ILE A 136 6.85 3.58 8.63
C ILE A 136 8.01 3.40 9.61
N ARG A 137 9.10 2.83 9.11
CA ARG A 137 10.38 2.69 9.82
C ARG A 137 11.49 3.34 9.00
N GLY A 138 12.59 3.69 9.68
CA GLY A 138 13.82 4.11 9.04
C GLY A 138 14.65 2.91 8.58
N TYR A 139 15.78 3.21 7.96
CA TYR A 139 16.74 2.21 7.49
C TYR A 139 17.63 1.70 8.63
N PRO A 140 18.28 0.52 8.45
CA PRO A 140 19.19 -0.04 9.46
C PRO A 140 20.37 0.86 9.84
N ASP A 141 20.74 1.82 8.98
CA ASP A 141 21.78 2.81 9.23
C ASP A 141 21.31 3.98 10.12
N GLY A 142 20.06 3.95 10.58
CA GLY A 142 19.48 4.98 11.45
C GLY A 142 18.93 6.20 10.71
N THR A 143 18.90 6.20 9.37
CA THR A 143 18.36 7.30 8.55
C THR A 143 16.90 7.07 8.15
N PHE A 144 16.17 8.15 7.83
CA PHE A 144 14.86 8.03 7.20
C PHE A 144 14.90 8.18 5.68
N ARG A 145 15.84 8.99 5.18
CA ARG A 145 16.02 9.41 3.78
C ARG A 145 14.77 10.07 3.21
N PRO A 146 14.34 11.24 3.74
CA PRO A 146 13.07 11.85 3.35
C PRO A 146 12.97 12.17 1.86
N ASP A 147 14.06 12.64 1.25
CA ASP A 147 14.13 12.94 -0.19
C ASP A 147 14.48 11.71 -1.05
N GLY A 148 14.70 10.55 -0.42
CA GLY A 148 14.91 9.28 -1.10
C GLY A 148 13.63 8.81 -1.78
N GLN A 149 13.78 8.19 -2.95
CA GLN A 149 12.67 7.58 -3.68
C GLN A 149 12.17 6.34 -2.92
N ILE A 150 10.85 6.18 -2.82
CA ILE A 150 10.26 5.02 -2.14
C ILE A 150 10.16 3.83 -3.10
N THR A 151 10.49 2.64 -2.61
CA THR A 151 10.30 1.40 -3.39
C THR A 151 8.85 0.93 -3.31
N ARG A 152 8.45 0.06 -4.24
CA ARG A 152 7.13 -0.56 -4.26
C ARG A 152 6.87 -1.38 -3.00
N ALA A 153 7.86 -2.16 -2.56
CA ALA A 153 7.80 -2.96 -1.35
C ALA A 153 7.65 -2.08 -0.09
N GLU A 154 8.38 -0.97 -0.01
CA GLU A 154 8.23 -0.02 1.11
C GLU A 154 6.83 0.60 1.14
N ALA A 155 6.34 1.09 0.01
CA ALA A 155 5.02 1.70 -0.08
C ALA A 155 3.90 0.75 0.32
N VAL A 156 3.94 -0.49 -0.18
CA VAL A 156 2.96 -1.55 0.14
C VAL A 156 3.00 -1.91 1.62
N THR A 157 4.20 -2.06 2.20
CA THR A 157 4.35 -2.35 3.64
C THR A 157 3.73 -1.24 4.49
N ILE A 158 3.95 0.03 4.13
CA ILE A 158 3.36 1.18 4.83
C ILE A 158 1.84 1.16 4.72
N CYS A 159 1.30 0.88 3.53
CA CYS A 159 -0.13 0.79 3.30
C CYS A 159 -0.77 -0.37 4.08
N ASN A 160 -0.21 -1.57 4.02
CA ASN A 160 -0.68 -2.72 4.80
C ASN A 160 -0.69 -2.41 6.30
N ASN A 161 0.38 -1.81 6.82
CA ASN A 161 0.41 -1.37 8.21
C ASN A 161 -0.65 -0.32 8.51
N LEU A 162 -0.90 0.65 7.63
CA LEU A 162 -1.91 1.70 7.83
C LEU A 162 -3.33 1.11 7.89
N PHE A 163 -3.65 0.17 7.01
CA PHE A 163 -4.97 -0.44 6.90
C PHE A 163 -5.12 -1.75 7.70
N ASN A 164 -4.12 -2.09 8.51
CA ASN A 164 -4.05 -3.32 9.33
C ASN A 164 -4.29 -4.60 8.53
N ARG A 165 -3.70 -4.68 7.33
CA ARG A 165 -3.74 -5.86 6.48
C ARG A 165 -2.45 -6.64 6.67
N LYS A 166 -2.54 -7.89 7.12
CA LYS A 166 -1.34 -8.65 7.45
C LYS A 166 -1.54 -10.14 7.35
N VAL A 167 -0.75 -10.78 6.49
CA VAL A 167 -0.65 -12.23 6.38
C VAL A 167 0.78 -12.69 6.65
N ASP A 168 0.95 -13.94 7.07
CA ASP A 168 2.24 -14.60 7.18
C ASP A 168 2.20 -16.03 6.62
N GLY A 169 3.32 -16.73 6.71
CA GLY A 169 3.44 -18.08 6.18
C GLY A 169 2.51 -19.11 6.82
N GLU A 170 2.05 -18.89 8.05
CA GLU A 170 1.04 -19.72 8.70
C GLU A 170 -0.35 -19.36 8.16
N GLY A 171 -0.63 -18.07 7.98
CA GLY A 171 -1.91 -17.55 7.50
C GLY A 171 -2.30 -18.03 6.10
N LEU A 172 -1.31 -18.37 5.27
CA LEU A 172 -1.53 -18.96 3.95
C LEU A 172 -1.69 -20.49 3.93
N LYS A 173 -1.39 -21.18 5.04
CA LYS A 173 -1.36 -22.66 5.09
C LYS A 173 -2.52 -23.29 5.83
N THR A 174 -3.09 -22.58 6.80
CA THR A 174 -4.03 -23.18 7.76
C THR A 174 -5.41 -23.41 7.16
N THR A 175 -5.95 -22.44 6.43
CA THR A 175 -7.37 -22.40 6.05
C THR A 175 -7.61 -22.12 4.57
N LEU A 176 -6.55 -21.83 3.80
CA LEU A 176 -6.68 -21.42 2.41
C LEU A 176 -7.07 -22.61 1.53
N LYS A 177 -8.24 -22.51 0.89
CA LYS A 177 -8.84 -23.60 0.11
C LYS A 177 -8.26 -23.77 -1.30
N ASN A 178 -7.70 -22.70 -1.85
CA ASN A 178 -7.26 -22.61 -3.24
C ASN A 178 -5.87 -21.93 -3.38
N PRO A 179 -4.83 -22.45 -2.70
CA PRO A 179 -3.50 -21.82 -2.70
C PRO A 179 -2.86 -21.70 -4.09
N GLU A 180 -3.27 -22.54 -5.04
CA GLU A 180 -2.85 -22.48 -6.45
C GLU A 180 -3.32 -21.20 -7.17
N LYS A 181 -4.32 -20.48 -6.64
CA LYS A 181 -4.79 -19.20 -7.19
C LYS A 181 -4.00 -17.99 -6.71
N ILE A 182 -3.11 -18.14 -5.72
CA ILE A 182 -2.25 -17.04 -5.29
C ILE A 182 -1.42 -16.58 -6.48
N LYS A 183 -1.52 -15.30 -6.83
CA LYS A 183 -0.71 -14.69 -7.90
C LYS A 183 0.77 -14.78 -7.53
N THR A 184 1.57 -15.27 -8.46
CA THR A 184 3.02 -15.31 -8.38
C THR A 184 3.64 -14.32 -9.37
N PHE A 185 4.84 -13.85 -9.05
CA PHE A 185 5.57 -12.91 -9.90
C PHE A 185 6.98 -13.45 -10.19
N THR A 186 7.49 -13.16 -11.38
CA THR A 186 8.77 -13.70 -11.87
C THR A 186 9.98 -13.20 -11.09
N ASP A 187 9.85 -12.07 -10.40
CA ASP A 187 10.89 -11.38 -9.65
C ASP A 187 10.59 -11.26 -8.14
N LEU A 188 9.68 -12.09 -7.62
CA LEU A 188 9.34 -12.13 -6.20
C LEU A 188 9.63 -13.50 -5.59
N ASP A 189 10.83 -13.66 -5.03
CA ASP A 189 11.22 -14.85 -4.28
C ASP A 189 10.67 -14.81 -2.83
N LYS A 190 10.42 -16.00 -2.24
CA LYS A 190 9.94 -16.12 -0.85
C LYS A 190 10.91 -15.57 0.19
N SER A 191 12.20 -15.47 -0.12
CA SER A 191 13.21 -14.86 0.73
C SER A 191 13.19 -13.34 0.71
N HIS A 192 12.47 -12.72 -0.23
CA HIS A 192 12.31 -11.28 -0.27
C HIS A 192 11.59 -10.79 1.00
N TRP A 193 12.15 -9.79 1.68
CA TRP A 193 11.67 -9.32 2.99
C TRP A 193 10.18 -8.90 2.97
N ALA A 194 9.71 -8.36 1.84
CA ALA A 194 8.33 -7.93 1.63
C ALA A 194 7.43 -9.00 0.96
N TYR A 195 7.84 -10.27 0.91
CA TYR A 195 7.10 -11.31 0.19
C TYR A 195 5.61 -11.35 0.56
N TYR A 196 5.31 -11.45 1.87
CA TYR A 196 3.92 -11.49 2.35
C TYR A 196 3.18 -10.16 2.15
N GLU A 197 3.89 -9.04 2.26
CA GLU A 197 3.31 -7.70 2.04
C GLU A 197 2.82 -7.56 0.59
N ILE A 198 3.61 -8.04 -0.38
CA ILE A 198 3.24 -8.02 -1.79
C ILE A 198 2.10 -8.99 -2.08
N LEU A 199 2.09 -10.19 -1.48
CA LEU A 199 0.97 -11.12 -1.65
C LEU A 199 -0.34 -10.50 -1.14
N GLU A 200 -0.30 -9.90 0.05
CA GLU A 200 -1.42 -9.19 0.67
C GLU A 200 -1.98 -8.08 -0.22
N ALA A 201 -1.10 -7.33 -0.87
CA ALA A 201 -1.51 -6.24 -1.74
C ALA A 201 -2.06 -6.69 -3.10
N ALA A 202 -1.57 -7.82 -3.63
CA ALA A 202 -1.82 -8.23 -5.01
C ALA A 202 -2.99 -9.20 -5.19
N ASN A 203 -3.45 -9.83 -4.12
CA ASN A 203 -4.49 -10.87 -4.16
C ASN A 203 -5.74 -10.38 -3.44
N ALA A 204 -6.88 -10.43 -4.13
CA ALA A 204 -8.16 -10.27 -3.47
C ALA A 204 -8.50 -11.59 -2.78
N HIS A 205 -8.95 -11.54 -1.53
CA HIS A 205 -9.18 -12.76 -0.74
C HIS A 205 -10.17 -12.53 0.38
N ASP A 206 -10.78 -13.62 0.85
CA ASP A 206 -11.50 -13.66 2.13
C ASP A 206 -10.54 -14.10 3.24
N TYR A 207 -10.74 -13.60 4.45
CA TYR A 207 -9.89 -13.92 5.59
C TYR A 207 -10.66 -14.13 6.89
N GLN A 208 -9.98 -14.76 7.84
CA GLN A 208 -10.29 -14.78 9.27
C GLN A 208 -9.15 -14.11 10.03
N ILE A 209 -9.45 -13.34 11.07
CA ILE A 209 -8.45 -12.74 11.95
C ILE A 209 -8.01 -13.81 12.97
N ARG A 210 -6.79 -14.33 12.80
CA ARG A 210 -6.16 -15.29 13.72
C ARG A 210 -5.76 -14.63 15.04
N HIS A 211 -5.18 -13.42 14.98
CA HIS A 211 -4.70 -12.70 16.16
C HIS A 211 -5.31 -11.30 16.25
N LYS A 212 -6.43 -11.16 16.96
CA LYS A 212 -7.20 -9.89 17.03
C LYS A 212 -6.41 -8.68 17.49
N GLY A 213 -5.39 -8.85 18.35
CA GLY A 213 -4.54 -7.74 18.80
C GLY A 213 -3.52 -7.26 17.75
N GLN A 214 -3.15 -8.11 16.79
CA GLN A 214 -2.16 -7.83 15.75
C GLN A 214 -2.75 -7.78 14.35
N MET A 215 -4.06 -8.04 14.21
CA MET A 215 -4.79 -8.15 12.95
C MET A 215 -4.12 -9.08 11.94
N VAL A 216 -3.54 -10.20 12.40
CA VAL A 216 -2.95 -11.20 11.50
C VAL A 216 -4.04 -12.11 10.96
N GLU A 217 -4.03 -12.27 9.65
CA GLU A 217 -5.05 -12.97 8.87
C GLU A 217 -4.64 -14.42 8.58
N ASN A 218 -5.65 -15.28 8.58
CA ASN A 218 -5.66 -16.56 7.89
C ASN A 218 -6.49 -16.39 6.62
N TRP A 219 -5.88 -16.59 5.45
CA TRP A 219 -6.63 -16.53 4.20
C TRP A 219 -7.53 -17.75 4.04
N ILE A 220 -8.74 -17.54 3.54
CA ILE A 220 -9.76 -18.58 3.35
C ILE A 220 -9.90 -18.94 1.88
N GLU A 221 -9.98 -17.93 1.00
CA GLU A 221 -10.16 -18.12 -0.43
C GLU A 221 -9.60 -16.92 -1.20
N VAL A 222 -8.74 -17.17 -2.19
CA VAL A 222 -8.36 -16.15 -3.18
C VAL A 222 -9.46 -16.02 -4.23
N LYS A 223 -9.86 -14.79 -4.53
CA LYS A 223 -10.94 -14.43 -5.46
C LYS A 223 -10.45 -14.30 -6.90
#